data_AF-A0A497F457-F1
#
_entry.id   AF-A0A497F457-F1
#
_cell.length_a   1.000
_cell.length_b   1.000
_cell.length_c   1.000
_cell.angle_alpha   90.00
_cell.angle_beta   90.00
_cell.angle_gamma   90.00
#
_symmetry.space_group_name_H-M   'P 1'
#
loop_
_entity.id
_entity.type
_entity.pdbx_description
1 polymer ?
#
loop_
_entity_poly.entity_id
_entity_poly.type
_entity_poly.pdbx_seq_one_letter_code
_entity_poly.pdbx_strand_id
1 'polypeptide(L)'
;MAKSSFKPAIELITQPTATAQQARATTPTPPKVGYEEEQEVQIRSKYGELLATMYVGKKHVRIVPAQDKKFSVKTPPFASFFLDRVLNEMRRKDEKSAERGEKYPEEVLKYDIKTVDGDAIAEIFIDNVLDENRIREIKSAVRWTFERMYEKTAGKRAY
;
A
#
# COMPACT_ATOMS: atom_id res chain seq x y z
N MET A 1 -53.50 1.72 47.92
CA MET A 1 -52.69 2.32 46.84
C MET A 1 -51.68 1.26 46.37
N ALA A 2 -52.00 0.56 45.29
CA ALA A 2 -51.20 -0.56 44.78
C ALA A 2 -50.74 -0.22 43.35
N LYS A 3 -49.43 -0.36 43.11
CA LYS A 3 -48.79 -0.18 41.80
C LYS A 3 -48.91 -1.50 41.04
N SER A 4 -49.52 -1.49 39.86
CA SER A 4 -49.45 -2.58 38.89
C SER A 4 -49.47 -1.99 37.48
N SER A 5 -48.34 -2.08 36.78
CA SER A 5 -48.18 -1.72 35.36
C SER A 5 -47.39 -2.82 34.66
N PHE A 6 -48.06 -3.62 33.84
CA PHE A 6 -47.56 -4.56 32.81
C PHE A 6 -48.84 -5.08 32.10
N LYS A 7 -49.14 -5.03 30.79
CA LYS A 7 -48.50 -4.73 29.48
C LYS A 7 -49.61 -4.28 28.50
N PRO A 8 -49.31 -3.70 27.32
CA PRO A 8 -49.66 -4.38 26.04
C PRO A 8 -48.60 -4.12 24.90
N ALA A 9 -48.27 -5.06 23.99
CA ALA A 9 -48.95 -5.56 22.77
C ALA A 9 -48.73 -4.70 21.50
N ILE A 10 -47.88 -5.23 20.60
CA ILE A 10 -47.98 -5.38 19.13
C ILE A 10 -48.47 -4.23 18.21
N GLU A 11 -47.68 -4.08 17.14
CA GLU A 11 -47.94 -3.53 15.79
C GLU A 11 -48.49 -2.12 15.60
N LEU A 12 -47.72 -1.30 14.88
CA LEU A 12 -48.26 -0.52 13.76
C LEU A 12 -47.16 -0.21 12.74
N ILE A 13 -47.53 -0.52 11.51
CA ILE A 13 -46.82 -0.48 10.24
C ILE A 13 -46.81 0.96 9.72
N THR A 14 -45.81 1.31 8.89
CA THR A 14 -45.89 2.06 7.60
C THR A 14 -44.75 3.07 7.39
N GLN A 15 -43.97 2.85 6.32
CA GLN A 15 -43.15 3.87 5.62
C GLN A 15 -44.09 4.75 4.75
N PRO A 16 -43.71 5.97 4.30
CA PRO A 16 -42.93 6.09 3.05
C PRO A 16 -42.03 7.35 2.86
N THR A 17 -40.97 7.19 2.03
CA THR A 17 -40.27 8.19 1.13
C THR A 17 -39.63 9.45 1.74
N ALA A 18 -38.50 10.02 1.31
CA ALA A 18 -37.50 9.85 0.25
C ALA A 18 -36.22 10.57 0.77
N THR A 19 -34.98 10.29 0.33
CA THR A 19 -34.34 11.04 -0.78
C THR A 19 -32.94 10.45 -1.03
N ALA A 20 -32.74 9.98 -2.26
CA ALA A 20 -31.56 10.07 -3.12
C ALA A 20 -30.11 10.05 -2.55
N GLN A 21 -29.36 9.06 -3.07
CA GLN A 21 -28.02 9.18 -3.70
C GLN A 21 -26.80 9.39 -2.79
N GLN A 22 -25.99 8.35 -2.65
CA GLN A 22 -24.74 8.24 -3.44
C GLN A 22 -24.11 6.85 -3.30
N ALA A 23 -24.15 6.11 -4.41
CA ALA A 23 -23.27 4.99 -4.64
C ALA A 23 -21.82 5.49 -4.73
N ARG A 24 -20.92 4.96 -3.89
CA ARG A 24 -19.50 4.89 -4.21
C ARG A 24 -19.08 3.43 -4.18
N ALA A 25 -18.56 3.02 -5.33
CA ALA A 25 -18.18 1.66 -5.69
C ALA A 25 -17.34 0.98 -4.62
N THR A 26 -17.82 -0.17 -4.16
CA THR A 26 -17.01 -1.18 -3.48
C THR A 26 -16.05 -1.76 -4.52
N THR A 27 -14.80 -1.30 -4.52
CA THR A 27 -13.72 -2.06 -5.16
C THR A 27 -13.45 -3.29 -4.29
N PRO A 28 -13.28 -4.49 -4.89
CA PRO A 28 -13.05 -5.70 -4.13
C PRO A 28 -11.66 -5.61 -3.50
N THR A 29 -11.63 -5.49 -2.17
CA THR A 29 -10.41 -5.58 -1.37
C THR A 29 -9.89 -7.02 -1.44
N PRO A 30 -8.62 -7.27 -1.81
CA PRO A 30 -8.02 -8.59 -1.68
C PRO A 30 -8.04 -9.04 -0.20
N PRO A 31 -8.05 -10.36 0.07
CA PRO A 31 -8.33 -10.89 1.40
C PRO A 31 -7.30 -10.40 2.44
N LYS A 32 -7.81 -9.74 3.48
CA LYS A 32 -7.09 -9.33 4.68
C LYS A 32 -6.62 -10.58 5.45
N VAL A 33 -5.34 -10.92 5.29
CA VAL A 33 -4.61 -11.75 6.26
C VAL A 33 -3.93 -10.81 7.27
N GLY A 34 -4.56 -10.56 8.42
CA GLY A 34 -3.89 -10.09 9.65
C GLY A 34 -3.03 -8.81 9.62
N TYR A 35 -3.44 -7.73 8.94
CA TYR A 35 -2.75 -6.42 8.98
C TYR A 35 -3.58 -5.34 9.70
N GLU A 36 -3.95 -5.57 10.97
CA GLU A 36 -4.95 -4.74 11.67
C GLU A 36 -4.46 -3.34 12.09
N GLU A 37 -3.19 -3.00 11.87
CA GLU A 37 -2.60 -1.69 12.22
C GLU A 37 -1.68 -1.13 11.12
N GLU A 38 -2.10 -1.20 9.86
CA GLU A 38 -1.39 -0.51 8.76
C GLU A 38 -1.96 0.88 8.51
N GLN A 39 -1.10 1.90 8.48
CA GLN A 39 -1.47 3.22 7.99
C GLN A 39 -1.40 3.26 6.47
N GLU A 40 -2.51 3.60 5.82
CA GLU A 40 -2.56 3.77 4.37
C GLU A 40 -2.04 5.13 3.93
N VAL A 41 -1.16 5.13 2.94
CA VAL A 41 -0.54 6.32 2.35
C VAL A 41 -0.63 6.21 0.82
N GLN A 42 -1.40 7.11 0.21
CA GLN A 42 -1.53 7.14 -1.25
C GLN A 42 -0.29 7.76 -1.91
N ILE A 43 0.15 7.13 -2.99
CA ILE A 43 1.26 7.58 -3.83
C ILE A 43 0.68 8.09 -5.14
N ARG A 44 0.77 9.40 -5.34
CA ARG A 44 0.19 10.09 -6.50
C ARG A 44 1.27 10.73 -7.36
N SER A 45 1.03 10.83 -8.67
CA SER A 45 1.88 11.58 -9.60
C SER A 45 1.80 13.08 -9.35
N LYS A 46 2.67 13.87 -10.00
CA LYS A 46 2.59 15.34 -10.00
C LYS A 46 1.26 15.87 -10.56
N TYR A 47 0.55 15.08 -11.38
CA TYR A 47 -0.75 15.42 -11.95
C TYR A 47 -1.94 14.89 -11.12
N GLY A 48 -1.67 14.31 -9.94
CA GLY A 48 -2.69 13.83 -9.01
C GLY A 48 -3.20 12.40 -9.27
N GLU A 49 -2.72 11.71 -10.31
CA GLU A 49 -3.13 10.33 -10.58
C GLU A 49 -2.60 9.37 -9.52
N LEU A 50 -3.44 8.42 -9.11
CA LEU A 50 -3.03 7.38 -8.17
C LEU A 50 -2.11 6.38 -8.88
N LEU A 51 -0.90 6.23 -8.36
CA LEU A 51 0.10 5.29 -8.87
C LEU A 51 0.12 4.01 -8.03
N ALA A 52 0.04 4.16 -6.71
CA ALA A 52 0.06 3.05 -5.75
C ALA A 52 -0.50 3.46 -4.39
N THR A 53 -0.80 2.48 -3.56
CA THR A 53 -1.05 2.64 -2.12
C THR A 53 0.06 1.95 -1.35
N MET A 54 0.65 2.68 -0.41
CA MET A 54 1.63 2.17 0.55
C MET A 54 0.96 1.98 1.89
N TYR A 55 1.11 0.80 2.47
CA TYR A 55 0.62 0.42 3.78
C TYR A 55 1.82 0.34 4.72
N VAL A 56 1.81 1.17 5.77
CA VAL A 56 2.91 1.28 6.73
C VAL A 56 2.49 0.57 8.01
N GLY A 57 3.13 -0.57 8.29
CA GLY A 57 2.98 -1.29 9.56
C GLY A 57 4.04 -0.88 10.58
N LYS A 58 4.09 -1.59 11.71
CA LYS A 58 5.04 -1.32 12.81
C LYS A 58 6.51 -1.48 12.42
N LYS A 59 6.82 -2.47 11.58
CA LYS A 59 8.19 -2.80 11.15
C LYS A 59 8.30 -3.11 9.67
N HIS A 60 7.22 -2.93 8.92
CA HIS A 60 7.16 -3.30 7.52
C HIS A 60 6.42 -2.25 6.70
N VAL A 61 6.70 -2.25 5.41
CA VAL A 61 6.04 -1.43 4.42
C VAL A 61 5.59 -2.33 3.28
N ARG A 62 4.34 -2.20 2.87
CA ARG A 62 3.75 -2.95 1.76
C ARG A 62 3.26 -1.96 0.71
N ILE A 63 3.61 -2.16 -0.55
CA ILE A 63 3.28 -1.23 -1.64
C ILE A 63 2.52 -2.00 -2.70
N VAL A 64 1.32 -1.52 -3.01
CA VAL A 64 0.43 -2.13 -4.01
C VAL A 64 0.14 -1.10 -5.10
N PRO A 65 0.54 -1.36 -6.37
CA PRO A 65 0.17 -0.51 -7.49
C PRO A 65 -1.36 -0.32 -7.59
N ALA A 66 -1.78 0.83 -8.13
CA ALA A 66 -3.20 1.06 -8.39
C ALA A 66 -3.73 0.03 -9.42
N GLN A 67 -4.99 -0.38 -9.28
CA GLN A 67 -5.57 -1.48 -10.09
C GLN A 67 -5.54 -1.22 -11.60
N ASP A 68 -5.57 0.06 -12.01
CA ASP A 68 -5.53 0.51 -13.39
C ASP A 68 -4.09 0.74 -13.92
N LYS A 69 -3.06 0.46 -13.09
CA LYS A 69 -1.65 0.65 -13.42
C LYS A 69 -0.93 -0.70 -13.46
N LYS A 70 -0.36 -1.04 -14.62
CA LYS A 70 0.50 -2.22 -14.79
C LYS A 70 1.96 -1.79 -14.87
N PHE A 71 2.67 -1.89 -13.75
CA PHE A 71 4.10 -1.64 -13.69
C PHE A 71 4.86 -2.96 -13.79
N SER A 72 5.67 -3.13 -14.84
CA SER A 72 6.53 -4.32 -14.96
C SER A 72 7.84 -4.14 -14.19
N VAL A 73 8.31 -5.18 -13.51
CA VAL A 73 9.65 -5.20 -12.87
C VAL A 73 10.79 -4.96 -13.87
N LYS A 74 10.54 -5.19 -15.17
CA LYS A 74 11.51 -4.99 -16.25
C LYS A 74 11.55 -3.55 -16.75
N THR A 75 10.55 -2.72 -16.42
CA THR A 75 10.48 -1.34 -16.89
C THR A 75 11.42 -0.45 -16.07
N PRO A 76 12.43 0.19 -16.69
CA PRO A 76 13.28 1.14 -15.97
C PRO A 76 12.46 2.32 -15.45
N PRO A 77 12.73 2.83 -14.23
CA PRO A 77 13.94 2.60 -13.44
C PRO A 77 13.75 1.62 -12.27
N PHE A 78 12.81 0.67 -12.34
CA PHE A 78 12.46 -0.17 -11.19
C PHE A 78 13.66 -0.91 -10.57
N ALA A 79 14.33 -1.79 -11.33
CA ALA A 79 15.48 -2.52 -10.84
C ALA A 79 16.67 -1.60 -10.50
N SER A 80 17.09 -0.80 -11.48
CA SER A 80 18.34 -0.03 -11.39
C SER A 80 18.34 1.12 -10.37
N PHE A 81 17.16 1.64 -10.01
CA PHE A 81 17.04 2.71 -9.01
C PHE A 81 16.39 2.20 -7.73
N PHE A 82 15.15 1.72 -7.80
CA PHE A 82 14.41 1.38 -6.58
C PHE A 82 15.04 0.19 -5.84
N LEU A 83 15.34 -0.90 -6.56
CA LEU A 83 15.98 -2.06 -5.92
C LEU A 83 17.45 -1.79 -5.62
N ASP A 84 18.22 -1.41 -6.63
CA ASP A 84 19.68 -1.38 -6.51
C ASP A 84 20.23 -0.19 -5.73
N ARG A 85 19.67 1.00 -5.93
CA ARG A 85 20.18 2.21 -5.27
C ARG A 85 19.50 2.51 -3.95
N VAL A 86 18.23 2.17 -3.79
CA VAL A 86 17.51 2.49 -2.56
C VAL A 86 17.51 1.29 -1.62
N LEU A 87 16.83 0.19 -1.98
CA LEU A 87 16.68 -0.93 -1.07
C LEU A 87 18.00 -1.66 -0.80
N ASN A 88 18.82 -1.90 -1.83
CA ASN A 88 20.11 -2.59 -1.67
C ASN A 88 21.15 -1.70 -0.97
N GLU A 89 21.13 -0.38 -1.13
CA GLU A 89 22.01 0.51 -0.35
C GLU A 89 21.63 0.49 1.14
N MET A 90 20.34 0.59 1.43
CA MET A 90 19.81 0.45 2.79
C MET A 90 20.18 -0.91 3.42
N ARG A 91 20.03 -2.01 2.67
CA ARG A 91 20.41 -3.34 3.13
C ARG A 91 21.91 -3.45 3.40
N ARG A 92 22.77 -2.95 2.51
CA ARG A 92 24.22 -2.97 2.69
C ARG A 92 24.69 -2.19 3.92
N LYS A 93 24.02 -1.08 4.24
CA LYS A 93 24.28 -0.32 5.49
C LYS A 93 23.93 -1.17 6.71
N ASP A 94 22.79 -1.87 6.67
CA ASP A 94 22.37 -2.77 7.73
C ASP A 94 23.34 -3.94 7.91
N GLU A 95 23.75 -4.59 6.82
CA GLU A 95 24.72 -5.71 6.81
C GLU A 95 26.04 -5.28 7.45
N LYS A 96 26.58 -4.12 7.08
CA LYS A 96 27.81 -3.57 7.68
C LYS A 96 27.66 -3.28 9.17
N SER A 97 26.51 -2.81 9.62
CA SER A 97 26.26 -2.62 11.05
C SER A 97 26.11 -3.95 11.77
N ALA A 98 25.55 -4.98 11.13
CA ALA A 98 25.47 -6.32 11.69
C ALA A 98 26.85 -6.98 11.82
N GLU A 99 27.72 -6.80 10.83
CA GLU A 99 29.13 -7.23 10.90
C GLU A 99 29.90 -6.59 12.06
N ARG A 100 29.55 -5.35 12.43
CA ARG A 100 30.12 -4.64 13.58
C ARG A 100 29.44 -4.97 14.91
N GLY A 101 28.37 -5.77 14.91
CA GLY A 101 27.58 -6.08 16.11
C GLY A 101 26.68 -4.93 16.60
N GLU A 102 26.47 -3.89 15.79
CA GLU A 102 25.60 -2.74 16.11
C GLU A 102 24.12 -2.99 15.77
N LYS A 103 23.85 -4.03 14.98
CA LYS A 103 22.51 -4.44 14.53
C LYS A 103 22.44 -5.97 14.50
N TYR A 104 21.28 -6.55 14.78
CA TYR A 104 21.14 -8.00 14.66
C TYR A 104 20.95 -8.43 13.18
N PRO A 105 21.48 -9.58 12.74
CA PRO A 105 21.32 -10.06 11.36
C PRO A 105 19.86 -10.17 10.90
N GLU A 106 18.94 -10.48 11.83
CA GLU A 106 17.51 -10.56 11.55
C GLU A 106 16.86 -9.19 11.28
N GLU A 107 17.48 -8.09 11.71
CA GLU A 107 17.03 -6.70 11.53
C GLU A 107 17.56 -6.05 10.23
N VAL A 108 18.32 -6.79 9.43
CA VAL A 108 18.74 -6.37 8.10
C VAL A 108 17.52 -6.26 7.20
N LEU A 109 17.40 -5.17 6.43
CA LEU A 109 16.28 -4.94 5.52
C LEU A 109 16.12 -6.12 4.54
N LYS A 110 14.89 -6.63 4.47
CA LYS A 110 14.48 -7.68 3.54
C LYS A 110 13.36 -7.14 2.66
N TYR A 111 13.28 -7.62 1.43
CA TYR A 111 12.17 -7.29 0.56
C TYR A 111 11.81 -8.48 -0.32
N ASP A 112 10.54 -8.54 -0.69
CA ASP A 112 9.95 -9.50 -1.62
C ASP A 112 9.07 -8.75 -2.63
N ILE A 113 9.06 -9.23 -3.88
CA ILE A 113 8.31 -8.60 -4.97
C ILE A 113 7.45 -9.69 -5.60
N LYS A 114 6.14 -9.59 -5.37
CA LYS A 114 5.16 -10.47 -6.00
C LYS A 114 4.79 -9.92 -7.36
N THR A 115 4.86 -10.78 -8.38
CA THR A 115 4.43 -10.47 -9.73
C THR A 115 3.19 -11.27 -10.12
N VAL A 116 2.40 -10.70 -11.03
CA VAL A 116 1.30 -11.34 -11.75
C VAL A 116 1.57 -11.19 -13.24
N ASP A 117 0.93 -12.02 -14.06
CA ASP A 117 1.10 -12.02 -15.52
C ASP A 117 2.59 -12.10 -15.96
N GLY A 118 3.44 -12.76 -15.16
CA GLY A 118 4.86 -12.98 -15.42
C GLY A 118 5.79 -11.88 -14.91
N ASP A 119 5.46 -10.60 -15.10
CA ASP A 119 6.36 -9.50 -14.73
C ASP A 119 5.68 -8.23 -14.17
N ALA A 120 4.35 -8.17 -14.15
CA ALA A 120 3.63 -7.05 -13.57
C ALA A 120 3.67 -7.10 -12.05
N ILE A 121 4.09 -6.02 -11.40
CA ILE A 121 4.18 -5.91 -9.95
C ILE A 121 2.76 -5.95 -9.37
N ALA A 122 2.50 -6.93 -8.51
CA ALA A 122 1.27 -7.03 -7.73
C ALA A 122 1.45 -6.42 -6.34
N GLU A 123 2.58 -6.69 -5.70
CA GLU A 123 2.89 -6.22 -4.36
C GLU A 123 4.41 -6.17 -4.15
N ILE A 124 4.87 -5.16 -3.42
CA ILE A 124 6.23 -5.07 -2.91
C ILE A 124 6.12 -5.09 -1.39
N PHE A 125 6.72 -6.08 -0.75
CA PHE A 125 6.78 -6.17 0.70
C PHE A 125 8.20 -5.87 1.15
N ILE A 126 8.37 -4.95 2.11
CA ILE A 126 9.66 -4.55 2.66
C ILE A 126 9.57 -4.71 4.18
N ASP A 127 10.43 -5.54 4.73
CA ASP A 127 10.49 -5.83 6.16
C ASP A 127 11.68 -5.12 6.82
N ASN A 128 11.64 -5.03 8.15
CA ASN A 128 12.62 -4.32 8.98
C ASN A 128 12.76 -2.82 8.64
N VAL A 129 11.65 -2.15 8.36
CA VAL A 129 11.58 -0.69 8.23
C VAL A 129 11.34 -0.09 9.62
N LEU A 130 12.43 0.19 10.35
CA LEU A 130 12.39 0.47 11.79
C LEU A 130 12.21 1.95 12.14
N ASP A 131 12.46 2.87 11.21
CA ASP A 131 12.45 4.31 11.45
C ASP A 131 11.70 5.10 10.37
N GLU A 132 11.22 6.29 10.76
CA GLU A 132 10.40 7.14 9.90
C GLU A 132 11.18 7.71 8.70
N ASN A 133 12.50 7.90 8.82
CA ASN A 133 13.31 8.40 7.72
C ASN A 133 13.37 7.37 6.59
N ARG A 134 13.51 6.09 6.91
CA ARG A 134 13.44 5.01 5.90
C ARG A 134 12.07 4.95 5.24
N ILE A 135 10.98 5.11 5.99
CA ILE A 135 9.62 5.16 5.41
C ILE A 135 9.51 6.31 4.40
N ARG A 136 10.00 7.51 4.76
CA ARG A 136 9.98 8.68 3.89
C ARG A 136 10.85 8.49 2.65
N GLU A 137 12.02 7.87 2.78
CA GLU A 137 12.91 7.57 1.67
C GLU A 137 12.31 6.55 0.71
N ILE A 138 11.77 5.43 1.22
CA ILE A 138 11.06 4.41 0.42
C ILE A 138 9.87 5.03 -0.31
N LYS A 139 9.05 5.84 0.39
CA LYS A 139 7.91 6.54 -0.20
C LYS A 139 8.32 7.46 -1.35
N SER A 140 9.38 8.24 -1.15
CA SER A 140 9.88 9.18 -2.16
C SER A 140 10.46 8.44 -3.36
N ALA A 141 11.22 7.38 -3.11
CA ALA A 141 11.84 6.55 -4.12
C ALA A 141 10.81 5.82 -4.99
N VAL A 142 9.81 5.19 -4.38
CA VAL A 142 8.77 4.46 -5.14
C VAL A 142 7.87 5.42 -5.90
N ARG A 143 7.54 6.60 -5.32
CA ARG A 143 6.81 7.66 -6.04
C ARG A 143 7.53 8.04 -7.31
N TRP A 144 8.80 8.40 -7.21
CA TRP A 144 9.60 8.79 -8.36
C TRP A 144 9.69 7.65 -9.38
N THR A 145 9.93 6.43 -8.93
CA THR A 145 10.05 5.25 -9.80
C THR A 145 8.78 5.01 -10.60
N PHE A 146 7.63 4.92 -9.91
CA PHE A 146 6.35 4.66 -10.57
C PHE A 146 5.92 5.83 -11.44
N GLU A 147 6.25 7.07 -11.08
CA GLU A 147 6.02 8.24 -11.93
C GLU A 147 6.81 8.12 -13.25
N ARG A 148 8.09 7.75 -13.20
CA ARG A 148 8.90 7.55 -14.43
C ARG A 148 8.44 6.38 -15.28
N MET A 149 8.05 5.27 -14.66
CA MET A 149 7.47 4.12 -15.37
C MET A 149 6.13 4.49 -16.02
N TYR A 150 5.34 5.30 -15.32
CA TYR A 150 4.07 5.79 -15.80
C TYR A 150 4.25 6.71 -17.00
N GLU A 151 5.16 7.69 -16.94
CA GLU A 151 5.49 8.58 -18.07
C GLU A 151 5.89 7.77 -19.33
N LYS A 152 6.69 6.70 -19.16
CA LYS A 152 7.11 5.82 -20.27
C LYS A 152 5.96 4.99 -20.86
N THR A 153 4.96 4.65 -20.07
CA THR A 153 3.85 3.78 -20.50
C THR A 153 2.68 4.62 -21.04
N ALA A 154 2.40 5.76 -20.42
CA ALA A 154 1.42 6.74 -20.89
C ALA A 154 1.84 7.36 -22.23
N GLY A 155 3.13 7.69 -22.39
CA GLY A 155 3.66 8.18 -23.68
C GLY A 155 3.59 7.15 -24.81
N LYS A 156 3.57 5.85 -24.51
CA LYS A 156 3.40 4.78 -25.51
C LYS A 156 1.95 4.56 -25.95
N ARG A 157 0.96 5.07 -25.21
CA ARG A 157 -0.47 4.98 -25.56
C ARG A 157 -0.93 6.09 -26.52
N ALA A 158 -0.06 7.07 -26.82
CA ALA A 158 -0.38 8.24 -27.63
C ALA A 158 -0.02 8.10 -29.13
N TYR A 159 0.31 6.90 -29.60
CA TYR A 159 0.64 6.59 -30.99
C TYR A 159 -0.09 5.34 -31.46
#